data_AF-A0A2V8BYF6-F1
#
_entry.id   AF-A0A2V8BYF6-F1
#
_cell.length_a   1.000
_cell.length_b   1.000
_cell.length_c   1.000
_cell.angle_alpha   90.00
_cell.angle_beta   90.00
_cell.angle_gamma   90.00
#
_symmetry.space_group_name_H-M   'P 1'
#
loop_
_entity.id
_entity.type
_entity.pdbx_description
1 polymer ?
#
loop_
_entity_poly.entity_id
_entity_poly.type
_entity_poly.pdbx_seq_one_letter_code
_entity_poly.pdbx_strand_id
1 'polypeptide(L)'
;MRRGILYAATGAIATAAVSTLGDYLWANVLPHHRPLYGLAHGALLFLTVGCSLGIAARKPMAGAAGGALIGFSAAAGFYLLQPFIGYSGMFVMFVALWVALGWLNGRVLQRRDTLRVVLVRSALAAIGSGLGFYAISGIWFPFDPHGWDYAVHFACWTAAYLPGFAALLLRGRLTEITEATV
;
A
#
# COMPACT_ATOMS: atom_id res chain seq x y z
N MET A 1 13.26 -13.77 10.15
CA MET A 1 13.58 -13.00 8.93
C MET A 1 12.98 -13.61 7.66
N ARG A 2 13.32 -14.87 7.30
CA ARG A 2 12.86 -15.53 6.04
C ARG A 2 11.33 -15.46 5.78
N ARG A 3 10.50 -15.74 6.77
CA ARG A 3 9.02 -15.64 6.63
C ARG A 3 8.53 -14.21 6.36
N GLY A 4 9.18 -13.19 6.93
CA GLY A 4 8.81 -11.79 6.71
C GLY A 4 9.10 -11.33 5.29
N ILE A 5 10.23 -11.76 4.73
CA ILE A 5 10.59 -11.52 3.32
C ILE A 5 9.55 -12.17 2.40
N LEU A 6 9.20 -13.44 2.68
CA LEU A 6 8.21 -14.14 1.88
C LEU A 6 6.86 -13.41 1.89
N TYR A 7 6.34 -13.03 3.06
CA TYR A 7 5.07 -12.29 3.14
C TYR A 7 5.12 -10.93 2.46
N ALA A 8 6.26 -10.23 2.54
CA ALA A 8 6.43 -8.95 1.86
C ALA A 8 6.43 -9.12 0.34
N ALA A 9 7.16 -10.11 -0.18
CA ALA A 9 7.19 -10.41 -1.60
C ALA A 9 5.82 -10.87 -2.11
N THR A 10 5.17 -11.82 -1.44
CA THR A 10 3.85 -12.30 -1.85
C THR A 10 2.78 -11.21 -1.77
N GLY A 11 2.85 -10.34 -0.76
CA GLY A 11 1.95 -9.19 -0.64
C GLY A 11 2.13 -8.19 -1.78
N ALA A 12 3.39 -7.82 -2.07
CA ALA A 12 3.70 -6.91 -3.17
C ALA A 12 3.25 -7.47 -4.53
N ILE A 13 3.55 -8.74 -4.80
CA ILE A 13 3.15 -9.45 -6.02
C ILE A 13 1.62 -9.51 -6.15
N ALA A 14 0.91 -9.86 -5.08
CA ALA A 14 -0.55 -9.95 -5.12
C ALA A 14 -1.21 -8.58 -5.34
N THR A 15 -0.74 -7.54 -4.63
CA THR A 15 -1.24 -6.18 -4.83
C THR A 15 -0.86 -5.63 -6.21
N ALA A 16 0.31 -5.97 -6.75
CA ALA A 16 0.71 -5.61 -8.10
C ALA A 16 -0.18 -6.27 -9.17
N ALA A 17 -0.57 -7.53 -8.98
CA ALA A 17 -1.51 -8.21 -9.87
C ALA A 17 -2.86 -7.48 -9.90
N VAL A 18 -3.39 -7.09 -8.75
CA VAL A 18 -4.64 -6.32 -8.67
C VAL A 18 -4.50 -4.92 -9.23
N SER A 19 -3.35 -4.26 -9.06
CA SER A 19 -3.07 -2.95 -9.64
C SER A 19 -3.02 -3.02 -11.16
N THR A 20 -2.35 -4.03 -11.70
CA THR A 20 -2.26 -4.28 -13.15
C THR A 20 -3.63 -4.61 -13.75
N LEU A 21 -4.44 -5.42 -13.06
CA LEU A 21 -5.82 -5.65 -13.45
C LEU A 21 -6.65 -4.36 -13.39
N GLY A 22 -6.40 -3.52 -12.39
CA GLY A 22 -6.97 -2.17 -12.29
C GLY A 22 -6.63 -1.31 -13.49
N ASP A 23 -5.37 -1.30 -13.93
CA ASP A 23 -4.92 -0.58 -15.13
C ASP A 23 -5.66 -1.09 -16.38
N TYR A 24 -5.76 -2.41 -16.54
CA TYR A 24 -6.49 -3.02 -17.64
C TYR A 24 -7.97 -2.61 -17.65
N LEU A 25 -8.64 -2.71 -16.51
CA LEU A 25 -10.04 -2.34 -16.37
C LEU A 25 -10.25 -0.84 -16.63
N TRP A 26 -9.34 0.00 -16.14
CA TRP A 26 -9.38 1.44 -16.37
C TRP A 26 -9.24 1.79 -17.85
N ALA A 27 -8.30 1.14 -18.54
CA ALA A 27 -8.03 1.40 -19.95
C ALA A 27 -9.13 0.88 -20.90
N ASN A 28 -9.75 -0.25 -20.59
CA ASN A 28 -10.59 -0.98 -21.57
C ASN A 28 -12.06 -1.09 -21.19
N VAL A 29 -12.43 -0.94 -19.92
CA VAL A 29 -13.77 -1.35 -19.43
C VAL A 29 -14.51 -0.23 -18.70
N LEU A 30 -13.81 0.54 -17.87
CA LEU A 30 -14.46 1.47 -16.95
C LEU A 30 -14.77 2.83 -17.59
N PRO A 31 -15.96 3.40 -17.33
CA PRO A 31 -16.26 4.77 -17.70
C PRO A 31 -15.31 5.75 -17.02
N HIS A 32 -14.72 6.64 -17.81
CA HIS A 32 -13.79 7.66 -17.34
C HIS A 32 -14.51 8.69 -16.42
N HIS A 33 -13.78 9.22 -15.43
CA HIS A 33 -14.17 10.36 -14.58
C HIS A 33 -15.25 10.14 -13.49
N ARG A 34 -15.48 8.92 -13.00
CA ARG A 34 -16.39 8.72 -11.84
C ARG A 34 -15.63 8.52 -10.52
N PRO A 35 -15.83 9.37 -9.50
CA PRO A 35 -15.16 9.24 -8.19
C PRO A 35 -15.35 7.87 -7.54
N LEU A 36 -16.53 7.26 -7.76
CA LEU A 36 -16.86 5.93 -7.26
C LEU A 36 -15.83 4.86 -7.66
N TYR A 37 -15.27 4.94 -8.88
CA TYR A 37 -14.23 4.00 -9.30
C TYR A 37 -12.93 4.21 -8.54
N GLY A 38 -12.56 5.45 -8.23
CA GLY A 38 -11.40 5.73 -7.37
C GLY A 38 -11.60 5.20 -5.94
N LEU A 39 -12.80 5.35 -5.38
CA LEU A 39 -13.14 4.81 -4.05
C LEU A 39 -13.09 3.27 -4.04
N ALA A 40 -13.71 2.63 -5.02
CA ALA A 40 -13.72 1.17 -5.15
C ALA A 40 -12.31 0.62 -5.40
N HIS A 41 -11.53 1.29 -6.25
CA HIS A 41 -10.14 0.93 -6.52
C HIS A 41 -9.28 1.01 -5.26
N GLY A 42 -9.37 2.12 -4.52
CA GLY A 42 -8.69 2.27 -3.22
C GLY A 42 -9.08 1.16 -2.25
N ALA A 43 -10.38 0.88 -2.09
CA ALA A 43 -10.85 -0.18 -1.21
C ALA A 43 -10.32 -1.57 -1.62
N LEU A 44 -10.37 -1.92 -2.91
CA LEU A 44 -9.93 -3.22 -3.42
C LEU A 44 -8.41 -3.42 -3.33
N LEU A 45 -7.62 -2.40 -3.68
CA LEU A 45 -6.17 -2.46 -3.52
C LEU A 45 -5.79 -2.69 -2.07
N PHE A 46 -6.33 -1.89 -1.16
CA PHE A 46 -5.96 -2.02 0.25
C PHE A 46 -6.64 -3.18 0.95
N LEU A 47 -7.70 -3.76 0.38
CA LEU A 47 -8.18 -5.09 0.78
C LEU A 47 -7.08 -6.14 0.61
N THR A 48 -6.37 -6.14 -0.53
CA THR A 48 -5.26 -7.08 -0.74
C THR A 48 -4.10 -6.82 0.21
N VAL A 49 -3.69 -5.56 0.37
CA VAL A 49 -2.62 -5.17 1.30
C VAL A 49 -2.97 -5.61 2.72
N GLY A 50 -4.18 -5.28 3.18
CA GLY A 50 -4.69 -5.67 4.49
C GLY A 50 -4.77 -7.18 4.66
N CYS A 51 -5.22 -7.91 3.65
CA CYS A 51 -5.26 -9.38 3.68
C CYS A 51 -3.86 -9.96 3.86
N SER A 52 -2.86 -9.46 3.11
CA SER A 52 -1.45 -9.90 3.24
C SER A 52 -0.87 -9.62 4.64
N LEU A 53 -1.13 -8.44 5.20
CA LEU A 53 -0.76 -8.12 6.59
C LEU A 53 -1.47 -9.05 7.59
N GLY A 54 -2.75 -9.32 7.33
CA GLY A 54 -3.59 -10.23 8.10
C GLY A 54 -3.08 -11.67 8.08
N ILE A 55 -2.68 -12.20 6.93
CA ILE A 55 -2.10 -13.55 6.78
C ILE A 55 -0.85 -13.69 7.65
N ALA A 56 0.05 -12.70 7.61
CA ALA A 56 1.25 -12.69 8.45
C ALA A 56 0.93 -12.64 9.96
N ALA A 57 -0.26 -12.14 10.33
CA ALA A 57 -0.78 -12.10 11.69
C ALA A 57 -1.75 -13.24 12.04
N ARG A 58 -2.02 -14.18 11.11
CA ARG A 58 -3.07 -15.22 11.22
C ARG A 58 -4.49 -14.68 11.41
N LYS A 59 -4.76 -13.48 10.88
CA LYS A 59 -6.05 -12.77 10.95
C LYS A 59 -6.41 -12.16 9.57
N PRO A 60 -6.54 -12.98 8.51
CA PRO A 60 -6.73 -12.48 7.14
C PRO A 60 -7.98 -11.62 6.99
N MET A 61 -9.12 -12.03 7.55
CA MET A 61 -10.37 -11.28 7.43
C MET A 61 -10.32 -9.91 8.11
N ALA A 62 -9.78 -9.84 9.33
CA ALA A 62 -9.61 -8.57 10.04
C ALA A 62 -8.62 -7.64 9.31
N GLY A 63 -7.54 -8.22 8.75
CA GLY A 63 -6.61 -7.48 7.92
C GLY A 63 -7.26 -6.93 6.66
N ALA A 64 -8.00 -7.77 5.92
CA ALA A 64 -8.70 -7.39 4.69
C ALA A 64 -9.73 -6.28 4.95
N ALA A 65 -10.56 -6.43 5.97
CA ALA A 65 -11.56 -5.43 6.35
C ALA A 65 -10.90 -4.10 6.77
N GLY A 66 -9.86 -4.16 7.61
CA GLY A 66 -9.12 -2.97 8.04
C GLY A 66 -8.42 -2.27 6.88
N GLY A 67 -7.80 -3.03 5.97
CA GLY A 67 -7.15 -2.49 4.78
C GLY A 67 -8.16 -1.85 3.83
N ALA A 68 -9.27 -2.53 3.53
CA ALA A 68 -10.33 -1.98 2.68
C ALA A 68 -10.89 -0.66 3.22
N LEU A 69 -11.13 -0.60 4.54
CA LEU A 69 -11.59 0.62 5.21
C LEU A 69 -10.55 1.75 5.08
N ILE A 70 -9.26 1.45 5.33
CA ILE A 70 -8.18 2.44 5.19
C ILE A 70 -8.08 2.96 3.75
N GLY A 71 -8.12 2.07 2.76
CA GLY A 71 -8.05 2.45 1.34
C GLY A 71 -9.23 3.31 0.91
N PHE A 72 -10.45 2.93 1.34
CA PHE A 72 -11.65 3.72 1.09
C PHE A 72 -11.55 5.10 1.74
N SER A 73 -11.17 5.18 3.03
CA SER A 73 -11.01 6.44 3.74
C SER A 73 -9.92 7.31 3.15
N ALA A 74 -8.82 6.73 2.65
CA ALA A 74 -7.76 7.46 1.97
C ALA A 74 -8.23 8.09 0.65
N ALA A 75 -8.93 7.30 -0.18
CA ALA A 75 -9.50 7.78 -1.43
C ALA A 75 -10.58 8.86 -1.19
N ALA A 76 -11.47 8.65 -0.21
CA ALA A 76 -12.45 9.64 0.19
C ALA A 76 -11.79 10.92 0.71
N GLY A 77 -10.78 10.79 1.56
CA GLY A 77 -10.00 11.92 2.07
C GLY A 77 -9.32 12.72 0.96
N PHE A 78 -8.82 12.04 -0.09
CA PHE A 78 -8.28 12.73 -1.26
C PHE A 78 -9.34 13.57 -1.96
N TYR A 79 -10.51 13.00 -2.26
CA TYR A 79 -11.60 13.75 -2.90
C TYR A 79 -12.11 14.91 -2.03
N LEU A 80 -12.07 14.77 -0.71
CA LEU A 80 -12.44 15.85 0.22
C LEU A 80 -11.38 16.96 0.26
N LEU A 81 -10.09 16.62 0.18
CA LEU A 81 -8.99 17.60 0.22
C LEU A 81 -8.72 18.26 -1.13
N GLN A 82 -9.04 17.58 -2.24
CA GLN A 82 -8.77 18.03 -3.59
C GLN A 82 -9.26 19.47 -3.89
N PRO A 83 -10.46 19.91 -3.46
CA PRO A 83 -10.91 21.29 -3.70
C PRO A 83 -10.08 22.36 -2.98
N PHE A 84 -9.39 22.01 -1.89
CA PHE A 84 -8.69 22.96 -1.04
C PHE A 84 -7.19 23.05 -1.36
N ILE A 85 -6.57 21.91 -1.65
CA ILE A 85 -5.11 21.80 -1.84
C ILE A 85 -4.72 21.07 -3.13
N GLY A 86 -5.67 20.80 -4.02
CA GLY A 86 -5.44 20.16 -5.31
C GLY A 86 -4.84 18.75 -5.16
N TYR A 87 -3.98 18.39 -6.12
CA TYR A 87 -3.28 17.09 -6.12
C TYR A 87 -2.34 16.88 -4.93
N SER A 88 -1.96 17.94 -4.20
CA SER A 88 -1.16 17.82 -2.98
C SER A 88 -1.85 16.96 -1.91
N GLY A 89 -3.18 16.91 -1.91
CA GLY A 89 -3.96 16.04 -1.04
C GLY A 89 -3.63 14.56 -1.21
N MET A 90 -3.17 14.14 -2.41
CA MET A 90 -2.73 12.77 -2.65
C MET A 90 -1.54 12.40 -1.79
N PHE A 91 -0.53 13.28 -1.67
CA PHE A 91 0.65 13.03 -0.84
C PHE A 91 0.31 12.97 0.64
N VAL A 92 -0.57 13.87 1.11
CA VAL A 92 -1.06 13.88 2.50
C VAL A 92 -1.75 12.56 2.82
N MET A 93 -2.69 12.14 1.96
CA MET A 93 -3.43 10.89 2.18
C MET A 93 -2.58 9.65 1.98
N PHE A 94 -1.57 9.68 1.11
CA PHE A 94 -0.61 8.60 0.94
C PHE A 94 0.18 8.35 2.22
N VAL A 95 0.72 9.40 2.86
CA VAL A 95 1.42 9.27 4.15
C VAL A 95 0.46 8.79 5.24
N ALA A 96 -0.73 9.39 5.34
CA ALA A 96 -1.74 9.01 6.33
C ALA A 96 -2.15 7.54 6.19
N LEU A 97 -2.28 7.05 4.96
CA LEU A 97 -2.58 5.66 4.64
C LEU A 97 -1.49 4.71 5.16
N TRP A 98 -0.20 5.00 4.92
CA TRP A 98 0.89 4.15 5.41
C TRP A 98 0.96 4.15 6.94
N VAL A 99 0.68 5.28 7.58
CA VAL A 99 0.54 5.37 9.04
C VAL A 99 -0.59 4.48 9.54
N ALA A 100 -1.77 4.54 8.91
CA ALA A 100 -2.91 3.72 9.26
C ALA A 100 -2.65 2.22 9.06
N LEU A 101 -1.96 1.83 7.98
CA LEU A 101 -1.56 0.44 7.73
C LEU A 101 -0.54 -0.06 8.75
N GLY A 102 0.45 0.77 9.12
CA GLY A 102 1.39 0.44 10.19
C GLY A 102 0.69 0.27 11.54
N TRP A 103 -0.31 1.11 11.84
CA TRP A 103 -1.13 0.98 13.03
C TRP A 103 -1.96 -0.31 13.02
N LEU A 104 -2.66 -0.59 11.90
CA LEU A 104 -3.42 -1.81 11.69
C LEU A 104 -2.53 -3.04 11.94
N ASN A 105 -1.36 -3.08 11.32
CA ASN A 105 -0.43 -4.20 11.48
C ASN A 105 0.11 -4.31 12.92
N GLY A 106 0.71 -3.24 13.45
CA GLY A 106 1.44 -3.27 14.72
C GLY A 106 0.55 -3.34 15.97
N ARG A 107 -0.54 -2.56 15.99
CA ARG A 107 -1.42 -2.40 17.16
C ARG A 107 -2.69 -3.23 17.11
N VAL A 108 -3.29 -3.43 15.94
CA VAL A 108 -4.58 -4.12 15.82
C VAL A 108 -4.40 -5.62 15.57
N LEU A 109 -3.63 -5.97 14.54
CA LEU A 109 -3.41 -7.35 14.12
C LEU A 109 -2.41 -8.05 15.04
N GLN A 110 -1.21 -7.47 15.20
CA GLN A 110 -0.12 -8.06 15.98
C GLN A 110 -0.18 -7.72 17.47
N ARG A 111 -0.81 -6.59 17.85
CA ARG A 111 -0.98 -6.11 19.25
C ARG A 111 0.30 -6.06 20.09
N ARG A 112 1.46 -5.83 19.45
CA ARG A 112 2.77 -5.98 20.12
C ARG A 112 3.74 -4.83 19.90
N ASP A 113 3.55 -4.06 18.84
CA ASP A 113 4.48 -2.98 18.52
C ASP A 113 4.18 -1.75 19.40
N THR A 114 5.22 -1.04 19.83
CA THR A 114 5.09 0.26 20.50
C THR A 114 4.73 1.35 19.50
N LEU A 115 4.27 2.51 19.98
CA LEU A 115 3.95 3.65 19.12
C LEU A 115 5.15 4.08 18.28
N ARG A 116 6.34 4.15 18.89
CA ARG A 116 7.59 4.50 18.20
C ARG A 116 7.88 3.54 17.05
N VAL A 117 7.77 2.23 17.30
CA VAL A 117 8.01 1.21 16.26
C VAL A 117 7.00 1.35 15.12
N VAL A 118 5.72 1.58 15.43
CA VAL A 118 4.70 1.81 14.40
C VAL A 118 5.05 3.02 13.55
N LEU A 119 5.36 4.16 14.17
CA LEU A 119 5.67 5.39 13.45
C LEU A 119 6.91 5.25 12.57
N VAL A 120 7.99 4.65 13.08
CA VAL A 120 9.21 4.42 12.29
C VAL A 120 8.93 3.54 11.08
N ARG A 121 8.21 2.43 11.27
CA ARG A 121 7.90 1.50 10.16
C ARG A 121 6.96 2.13 9.14
N SER A 122 5.99 2.91 9.59
CA SER A 122 5.10 3.67 8.71
C SER A 122 5.85 4.73 7.91
N ALA A 123 6.80 5.45 8.53
CA ALA A 123 7.63 6.43 7.84
C ALA A 123 8.53 5.77 6.78
N LEU A 124 9.20 4.66 7.14
CA LEU A 124 9.99 3.88 6.20
C LEU A 124 9.13 3.33 5.05
N ALA A 125 7.91 2.89 5.34
CA ALA A 125 6.98 2.41 4.33
C ALA A 125 6.55 3.53 3.38
N ALA A 126 6.16 4.69 3.92
CA ALA A 126 5.75 5.85 3.14
C ALA A 126 6.89 6.37 2.26
N ILE A 127 8.10 6.50 2.79
CA ILE A 127 9.26 6.96 2.01
C ILE A 127 9.64 5.91 0.96
N GLY A 128 9.80 4.65 1.37
CA GLY A 128 10.25 3.58 0.48
C GLY A 128 9.29 3.36 -0.68
N SER A 129 7.99 3.21 -0.39
CA SER A 129 6.99 3.10 -1.45
C SER A 129 6.83 4.41 -2.20
N GLY A 130 6.85 5.58 -1.55
CA GLY A 130 6.77 6.88 -2.22
C GLY A 130 7.85 7.06 -3.29
N LEU A 131 9.10 6.70 -2.98
CA LEU A 131 10.21 6.69 -3.96
C LEU A 131 9.97 5.69 -5.09
N GLY A 132 9.42 4.51 -4.78
CA GLY A 132 9.05 3.51 -5.77
C GLY A 132 7.98 4.02 -6.74
N PHE A 133 6.88 4.56 -6.21
CA PHE A 133 5.79 5.18 -6.98
C PHE A 133 6.28 6.37 -7.82
N TYR A 134 7.19 7.19 -7.28
CA TYR A 134 7.81 8.28 -8.03
C TYR A 134 8.65 7.76 -9.20
N ALA A 135 9.46 6.72 -8.98
CA ALA A 135 10.31 6.14 -10.03
C ALA A 135 9.50 5.53 -11.19
N ILE A 136 8.28 5.04 -10.92
CA ILE A 136 7.41 4.43 -11.92
C ILE A 136 6.32 5.38 -12.43
N SER A 137 6.33 6.67 -12.09
CA SER A 137 5.21 7.57 -12.42
C SER A 137 4.96 7.75 -13.93
N GLY A 138 5.94 7.39 -14.77
CA GLY A 138 5.88 7.47 -16.22
C GLY A 138 5.42 6.21 -16.94
N ILE A 139 5.08 5.12 -16.24
CA ILE A 139 4.79 3.82 -16.90
C ILE A 139 3.61 3.86 -17.87
N TRP A 140 2.72 4.84 -17.74
CA TRP A 140 1.56 5.01 -18.61
C TRP A 140 1.84 5.86 -19.87
N PHE A 141 3.07 6.33 -20.11
CA PHE A 141 3.37 7.26 -21.21
C PHE A 141 4.68 6.94 -21.96
N PRO A 142 4.63 6.48 -23.23
CA PRO A 142 3.46 6.00 -23.98
C PRO A 142 2.96 4.63 -23.48
N PHE A 143 1.65 4.36 -23.57
CA PHE A 143 1.03 3.09 -23.17
C PHE A 143 0.38 2.39 -24.36
N ASP A 144 0.80 1.16 -24.64
CA ASP A 144 0.21 0.23 -25.60
C ASP A 144 -0.61 -0.85 -24.87
N PRO A 145 -1.95 -0.71 -24.81
CA PRO A 145 -2.83 -1.67 -24.15
C PRO A 145 -2.91 -3.03 -24.83
N HIS A 146 -2.34 -3.21 -26.03
CA HIS A 146 -2.28 -4.49 -26.73
C HIS A 146 -0.89 -5.12 -26.71
N GLY A 147 0.10 -4.43 -26.13
CA GLY A 147 1.50 -4.84 -26.05
C GLY A 147 1.89 -5.52 -24.73
N TRP A 148 3.18 -5.45 -24.41
CA TRP A 148 3.77 -6.05 -23.21
C TRP A 148 3.69 -5.14 -21.97
N ASP A 149 3.04 -3.99 -22.09
CA ASP A 149 3.05 -2.94 -21.07
C ASP A 149 2.42 -3.39 -19.76
N TYR A 150 1.42 -4.29 -19.77
CA TYR A 150 0.89 -4.84 -18.51
C TYR A 150 1.92 -5.68 -17.74
N ALA A 151 2.83 -6.37 -18.42
CA ALA A 151 3.92 -7.08 -17.74
C ALA A 151 4.92 -6.10 -17.12
N VAL A 152 5.19 -4.98 -17.79
CA VAL A 152 6.01 -3.89 -17.27
C VAL A 152 5.32 -3.24 -16.07
N HIS A 153 4.03 -2.91 -16.17
CA HIS A 153 3.23 -2.37 -15.07
C HIS A 153 3.26 -3.30 -13.86
N PHE A 154 3.07 -4.60 -14.05
CA PHE A 154 3.14 -5.57 -12.97
C PHE A 154 4.50 -5.57 -12.26
N ALA A 155 5.60 -5.52 -13.01
CA ALA A 155 6.94 -5.42 -12.44
C ALA A 155 7.15 -4.10 -11.68
N CYS A 156 6.72 -2.98 -12.27
CA CYS A 156 6.78 -1.65 -11.69
C CYS A 156 5.96 -1.56 -10.40
N TRP A 157 4.72 -2.04 -10.39
CA TRP A 157 3.88 -2.11 -9.21
C TRP A 157 4.51 -2.95 -8.11
N THR A 158 5.06 -4.11 -8.47
CA THR A 158 5.77 -4.97 -7.50
C THR A 158 6.92 -4.20 -6.86
N ALA A 159 7.73 -3.50 -7.65
CA ALA A 159 8.84 -2.69 -7.16
C ALA A 159 8.37 -1.52 -6.27
N ALA A 160 7.24 -0.90 -6.58
CA ALA A 160 6.69 0.22 -5.80
C ALA A 160 6.09 -0.21 -4.45
N TYR A 161 5.42 -1.36 -4.39
CA TYR A 161 4.82 -1.86 -3.15
C TYR A 161 5.81 -2.57 -2.22
N LEU A 162 6.85 -3.21 -2.77
CA LEU A 162 7.77 -4.05 -2.01
C LEU A 162 8.43 -3.33 -0.81
N PRO A 163 8.95 -2.08 -0.93
CA PRO A 163 9.54 -1.38 0.21
C PRO A 163 8.56 -1.13 1.35
N GLY A 164 7.31 -0.78 1.03
CA GLY A 164 6.24 -0.58 2.00
C GLY A 164 5.90 -1.86 2.77
N PHE A 165 5.70 -2.96 2.04
CA PHE A 165 5.50 -4.27 2.67
C PHE A 165 6.71 -4.71 3.50
N ALA A 166 7.93 -4.49 2.99
CA ALA A 166 9.16 -4.83 3.68
C ALA A 166 9.26 -4.08 5.01
N ALA A 167 9.01 -2.77 5.03
CA ALA A 167 9.02 -1.96 6.25
C ALA A 167 7.98 -2.47 7.29
N LEU A 168 6.79 -2.87 6.84
CA LEU A 168 5.71 -3.34 7.71
C LEU A 168 5.77 -4.82 8.09
N LEU A 169 6.52 -5.68 7.39
CA LEU A 169 6.54 -7.13 7.63
C LEU A 169 7.91 -7.68 8.01
N LEU A 170 9.01 -7.03 7.62
CA LEU A 170 10.33 -7.43 8.09
C LEU A 170 10.47 -7.15 9.58
N ARG A 171 10.94 -8.16 10.29
CA ARG A 171 11.36 -8.04 11.68
C ARG A 171 12.86 -7.76 11.67
N GLY A 172 13.23 -6.49 11.83
CA GLY A 172 14.59 -6.08 12.15
C GLY A 172 14.77 -5.92 13.66
N ARG A 173 16.02 -5.95 14.13
CA ARG A 173 16.45 -5.68 15.52
C ARG A 173 16.22 -4.23 15.98
N LEU A 174 15.22 -3.52 15.46
CA LEU A 174 14.85 -2.20 15.98
C LEU A 174 14.41 -2.27 17.45
N THR A 175 14.00 -3.46 17.91
CA THR A 175 13.77 -3.75 19.33
C THR A 175 15.05 -3.76 20.18
N GLU A 176 16.19 -4.24 19.67
CA GLU A 176 17.44 -4.39 20.46
C GLU A 176 18.15 -3.04 20.71
N ILE A 177 18.10 -2.10 19.74
CA ILE A 177 18.75 -0.78 19.91
C ILE A 177 18.03 0.06 20.97
N THR A 178 16.74 -0.20 21.20
CA THR A 178 15.93 0.64 22.10
C THR A 178 15.95 0.16 23.54
N GLU A 179 16.07 -1.14 23.79
CA GLU A 179 16.28 -1.69 25.15
C GLU A 179 17.67 -1.34 25.70
N ALA A 180 18.66 -1.08 24.84
CA ALA A 180 19.99 -0.62 25.26
C ALA A 180 20.04 0.89 25.64
N THR A 181 18.92 1.62 25.54
CA THR A 181 18.85 3.07 25.80
C THR A 181 17.85 3.47 26.90
N VAL A 182 17.39 2.51 27.71
CA VAL A 182 16.54 2.76 28.90
C VAL A 182 17.25 2.27 30.14
#